data_AF-A0A1B0D0T7-F1
#
_entry.id   AF-A0A1B0D0T7-F1
#
_cell.length_a   1.000
_cell.length_b   1.000
_cell.length_c   1.000
_cell.angle_alpha   90.00
_cell.angle_beta   90.00
_cell.angle_gamma   90.00
#
_symmetry.space_group_name_H-M   'P 1'
#
loop_
_entity.id
_entity.type
_entity.pdbx_description
1 polymer ?
#
loop_
_entity_poly.entity_id
_entity_poly.type
_entity_poly.pdbx_seq_one_letter_code
_entity_poly.pdbx_strand_id
1 'polypeptide(L)'
;MTCYVCRIDEDNSLLYGPIYTKDNIKCHYYCLLFGDRYVQRGEDHEGILGFLVSDIKHGAALKTKALCTFCKKPRAATKCAFKNCYKKFHFICGMKNGCLYQFDEMLAFCNAHTGLEKTAPPEYSSENTCVICSEVLGPYSPLDRIQAHCQLIAWMHTDCVRRFALNAGYGFKCLLCRKTDFRSIVQKKGVFVPQRETEWIISQCEGGSQDPSSAPLLCGAKVCRFPGGRKFLLNTTIGETCHSCNRSVHPECVRYSGVQKDDKFICFDCHDEDIEIIEPVEVEEKNQDIVMTDGAPLKKYLGDVYAGRKNYVADELLPNFYGPRCADAGKFRLNYFFNSH
;
A
#
# COMPACT_ATOMS: atom_id res chain seq x y z
N MET A 1 -23.33 5.45 0.51
CA MET A 1 -23.47 6.63 -0.38
C MET A 1 -22.32 6.59 -1.37
N THR A 2 -22.58 6.76 -2.67
CA THR A 2 -21.54 6.71 -3.71
C THR A 2 -20.87 8.07 -3.90
N CYS A 3 -19.68 8.10 -4.53
CA CYS A 3 -19.03 9.36 -4.87
C CYS A 3 -19.93 10.21 -5.78
N TYR A 4 -20.13 11.48 -5.44
CA TYR A 4 -21.03 12.39 -6.14
C TYR A 4 -20.54 12.64 -7.57
N VAL A 5 -19.22 12.70 -7.80
CA VAL A 5 -18.63 12.91 -9.12
C VAL A 5 -18.80 11.66 -10.00
N CYS A 6 -18.19 10.54 -9.63
CA CYS A 6 -18.07 9.36 -10.50
C CYS A 6 -19.19 8.31 -10.31
N ARG A 7 -20.00 8.41 -9.24
CA ARG A 7 -21.05 7.45 -8.85
C ARG A 7 -20.58 6.02 -8.57
N ILE A 8 -19.28 5.85 -8.34
CA ILE A 8 -18.66 4.58 -7.91
C ILE A 8 -18.58 4.57 -6.38
N ASP A 9 -18.87 3.41 -5.77
CA ASP A 9 -18.73 3.18 -4.32
C ASP A 9 -17.57 2.22 -4.06
N GLU A 10 -16.36 2.72 -4.28
CA GLU A 10 -15.13 2.00 -3.97
C GLU A 10 -14.28 2.85 -3.04
N ASP A 11 -13.87 2.31 -1.90
CA ASP A 11 -12.98 3.01 -0.97
C ASP A 11 -11.58 2.42 -1.06
N ASN A 12 -10.68 3.22 -1.63
CA ASN A 12 -9.25 2.97 -1.57
C ASN A 12 -8.57 4.32 -1.52
N SER A 13 -8.42 4.86 -0.30
CA SER A 13 -7.85 6.19 -0.09
C SER A 13 -6.41 6.36 -0.61
N LEU A 14 -5.66 5.25 -0.75
CA LEU A 14 -4.31 5.26 -1.33
C LEU A 14 -4.34 5.52 -2.85
N LEU A 15 -5.24 4.84 -3.57
CA LEU A 15 -5.30 4.91 -5.04
C LEU A 15 -6.24 5.99 -5.55
N TYR A 16 -7.36 6.23 -4.87
CA TYR A 16 -8.46 7.11 -5.31
C TYR A 16 -8.51 8.43 -4.52
N GLY A 17 -7.60 8.59 -3.57
CA GLY A 17 -7.52 9.72 -2.66
C GLY A 17 -8.52 9.59 -1.52
N PRO A 18 -8.31 10.36 -0.43
CA PRO A 18 -9.23 10.37 0.70
C PRO A 18 -10.66 10.69 0.27
N ILE A 19 -11.61 10.11 0.97
CA ILE A 19 -13.03 10.39 0.77
C ILE A 19 -13.45 11.49 1.74
N TYR A 20 -14.01 12.56 1.20
CA TYR A 20 -14.58 13.65 1.98
C TYR A 20 -16.10 13.68 1.88
N THR A 21 -16.76 14.05 2.97
CA THR A 21 -18.20 14.27 3.02
C THR A 21 -18.49 15.68 3.51
N LYS A 22 -19.28 16.44 2.75
CA LYS A 22 -19.73 17.80 3.11
C LYS A 22 -21.13 18.02 2.53
N ASP A 23 -22.04 18.63 3.28
CA ASP A 23 -23.39 19.01 2.83
C ASP A 23 -24.11 17.91 2.01
N ASN A 24 -24.09 16.68 2.54
CA ASN A 24 -24.67 15.47 1.95
C ASN A 24 -24.09 15.03 0.59
N ILE A 25 -22.89 15.49 0.23
CA ILE A 25 -22.13 14.94 -0.89
C ILE A 25 -20.88 14.22 -0.37
N LYS A 26 -20.65 13.00 -0.88
CA LYS A 26 -19.42 12.21 -0.67
C LYS A 26 -18.58 12.30 -1.93
N CYS A 27 -17.28 12.60 -1.85
CA CYS A 27 -16.40 12.68 -3.03
C CYS A 27 -15.07 12.00 -2.76
N HIS A 28 -14.55 11.25 -3.74
CA HIS A 28 -13.13 10.92 -3.79
C HIS A 28 -12.35 12.19 -4.13
N TYR A 29 -11.32 12.50 -3.36
CA TYR A 29 -10.53 13.70 -3.57
C TYR A 29 -9.88 13.74 -4.96
N TYR A 30 -9.34 12.64 -5.45
CA TYR A 30 -8.72 12.62 -6.78
C TYR A 30 -9.73 12.73 -7.93
N CYS A 31 -11.01 12.42 -7.70
CA CYS A 31 -12.06 12.72 -8.69
C CYS A 31 -12.29 14.23 -8.85
N LEU A 32 -12.05 15.02 -7.80
CA LEU A 32 -12.12 16.48 -7.85
C LEU A 32 -10.87 17.04 -8.53
N LEU A 33 -9.67 16.61 -8.10
CA LEU A 33 -8.39 17.09 -8.65
C LEU A 33 -8.27 16.90 -10.18
N PHE A 34 -8.64 15.72 -10.69
CA PHE A 34 -8.54 15.40 -12.13
C PHE A 34 -9.86 15.55 -12.87
N GLY A 35 -10.86 16.14 -12.24
CA GLY A 35 -12.14 16.39 -12.87
C GLY A 35 -12.04 17.62 -13.78
N ASP A 36 -12.39 17.48 -15.05
CA ASP A 36 -12.49 18.60 -15.97
C ASP A 36 -13.61 19.55 -15.53
N ARG A 37 -13.25 20.82 -15.28
CA ARG A 37 -14.13 21.90 -14.80
C ARG A 37 -14.60 21.77 -13.35
N TYR A 38 -13.80 21.16 -12.47
CA TYR A 38 -13.93 21.38 -11.04
C TYR A 38 -12.89 22.43 -10.65
N VAL A 39 -13.36 23.58 -10.17
CA VAL A 39 -12.51 24.71 -9.81
C VAL A 39 -12.45 24.81 -8.30
N GLN A 40 -11.24 24.96 -7.77
CA GLN A 40 -10.97 25.17 -6.35
C GLN A 40 -10.94 26.68 -6.12
N ARG A 41 -12.10 27.27 -5.78
CA ARG A 41 -12.26 28.73 -5.59
C ARG A 41 -12.33 29.16 -4.13
N GLY A 42 -12.60 28.23 -3.22
CA GLY A 42 -12.62 28.51 -1.79
C GLY A 42 -11.23 28.39 -1.18
N GLU A 43 -11.12 28.86 0.05
CA GLU A 43 -9.95 28.68 0.89
C GLU A 43 -9.83 27.21 1.36
N ASP A 44 -8.65 26.80 1.85
CA ASP A 44 -8.38 25.41 2.25
C ASP A 44 -9.39 24.84 3.28
N HIS A 45 -9.95 25.68 4.14
CA HIS A 45 -10.93 25.31 5.17
C HIS A 45 -12.38 25.32 4.68
N GLU A 46 -12.63 25.78 3.45
CA GLU A 46 -13.97 25.87 2.86
C GLU A 46 -14.29 24.63 2.00
N GLY A 47 -15.56 24.23 2.00
CA GLY A 47 -16.03 23.11 1.18
C GLY A 47 -15.28 21.80 1.46
N ILE A 48 -14.77 21.17 0.40
CA ILE A 48 -13.85 20.03 0.47
C ILE A 48 -12.49 20.55 0.01
N LEU A 49 -11.63 20.97 0.94
CA LEU A 49 -10.30 21.50 0.63
C LEU A 49 -10.36 22.58 -0.47
N GLY A 50 -11.14 23.65 -0.29
CA GLY A 50 -11.33 24.71 -1.28
C GLY A 50 -12.25 24.39 -2.47
N PHE A 51 -12.70 23.14 -2.62
CA PHE A 51 -13.76 22.80 -3.58
C PHE A 51 -15.13 23.08 -2.95
N LEU A 52 -15.73 24.21 -3.33
CA LEU A 52 -17.07 24.60 -2.87
C LEU A 52 -18.12 23.58 -3.34
N VAL A 53 -19.06 23.24 -2.47
CA VAL A 53 -20.12 22.24 -2.76
C VAL A 53 -20.98 22.66 -3.96
N SER A 54 -21.25 23.96 -4.12
CA SER A 54 -21.93 24.55 -5.27
C SER A 54 -21.19 24.25 -6.58
N ASP A 55 -19.87 24.41 -6.59
CA ASP A 55 -19.01 24.19 -7.77
C ASP A 55 -18.92 22.71 -8.12
N ILE A 56 -18.82 21.85 -7.11
CA ILE A 56 -18.88 20.40 -7.30
C ILE A 56 -20.21 20.01 -7.95
N LYS A 57 -21.34 20.52 -7.44
CA LYS A 57 -22.68 20.25 -7.99
C LYS A 57 -22.83 20.76 -9.41
N HIS A 58 -22.33 21.96 -9.71
CA HIS A 58 -22.36 22.55 -11.04
C HIS A 58 -21.51 21.73 -12.04
N GLY A 59 -20.24 21.45 -11.71
CA GLY A 59 -19.35 20.65 -12.55
C GLY A 59 -19.91 19.25 -12.81
N ALA A 60 -20.49 18.62 -11.79
CA ALA A 60 -21.21 17.36 -11.89
C ALA A 60 -22.39 17.39 -12.88
N ALA A 61 -23.18 18.46 -12.89
CA ALA A 61 -24.33 18.60 -13.77
C ALA A 61 -23.90 18.66 -15.25
N LEU A 62 -22.78 19.32 -15.54
CA LEU A 62 -22.21 19.42 -16.90
C LEU A 62 -21.73 18.07 -17.47
N LYS A 63 -21.49 17.06 -16.61
CA LYS A 63 -20.97 15.74 -17.02
C LYS A 63 -22.04 14.64 -17.06
N THR A 64 -23.31 14.97 -16.84
CA THR A 64 -24.42 13.99 -16.80
C THR A 64 -24.53 13.10 -18.04
N LYS A 65 -24.10 13.58 -19.22
CA LYS A 65 -24.10 12.81 -20.47
C LYS A 65 -22.71 12.34 -20.92
N ALA A 66 -21.64 12.69 -20.19
CA ALA A 66 -20.27 12.33 -20.58
C ALA A 66 -20.00 10.84 -20.28
N LEU A 67 -19.91 10.02 -21.33
CA LEU A 67 -19.69 8.58 -21.19
C LEU A 67 -18.21 8.24 -20.96
N CYS A 68 -17.98 7.32 -20.02
CA CYS A 68 -16.66 6.77 -19.77
C CYS A 68 -16.24 5.84 -20.91
N THR A 69 -15.03 6.04 -21.44
CA THR A 69 -14.48 5.20 -22.51
C THR A 69 -14.40 3.72 -22.11
N PHE A 70 -14.18 3.42 -20.82
CA PHE A 70 -14.02 2.06 -20.32
C PHE A 70 -15.36 1.41 -19.96
N CYS A 71 -16.11 1.96 -19.01
CA CYS A 71 -17.34 1.33 -18.51
C CYS A 71 -18.62 1.77 -19.24
N LYS A 72 -18.53 2.72 -20.18
CA LYS A 72 -19.64 3.29 -20.95
C LYS A 72 -20.75 3.98 -20.12
N LYS A 73 -20.58 4.12 -18.81
CA LYS A 73 -21.52 4.83 -17.92
C LYS A 73 -21.28 6.35 -17.94
N PRO A 74 -22.31 7.17 -17.68
CA PRO A 74 -22.19 8.63 -17.65
C PRO A 74 -21.32 9.16 -16.51
N ARG A 75 -21.10 10.48 -16.49
CA ARG A 75 -20.33 11.23 -15.48
C ARG A 75 -18.82 10.97 -15.49
N ALA A 76 -18.28 10.66 -16.67
CA ALA A 76 -16.84 10.65 -16.91
C ALA A 76 -16.29 12.09 -16.83
N ALA A 77 -15.69 12.40 -15.69
CA ALA A 77 -15.21 13.75 -15.38
C ALA A 77 -13.78 14.00 -15.87
N THR A 78 -12.92 12.98 -15.96
CA THR A 78 -11.53 13.14 -16.39
C THR A 78 -11.42 13.06 -17.91
N LYS A 79 -10.62 13.94 -18.51
CA LYS A 79 -10.29 13.93 -19.94
C LYS A 79 -8.80 13.65 -20.13
N CYS A 80 -8.45 12.99 -21.24
CA CYS A 80 -7.06 12.89 -21.65
C CYS A 80 -6.50 14.28 -21.99
N ALA A 81 -5.31 14.61 -21.51
CA ALA A 81 -4.62 15.87 -21.77
C ALA A 81 -3.88 15.89 -23.12
N PHE A 82 -3.68 14.74 -23.75
CA PHE A 82 -3.04 14.65 -25.06
C PHE A 82 -3.87 15.36 -26.13
N LYS A 83 -3.20 16.18 -26.96
CA LYS A 83 -3.84 16.98 -28.00
C LYS A 83 -4.68 16.10 -28.94
N ASN A 84 -5.88 16.54 -29.28
CA ASN A 84 -6.84 15.83 -30.14
C ASN A 84 -7.31 14.46 -29.59
N CYS A 85 -7.05 14.12 -28.32
CA CYS A 85 -7.63 12.95 -27.70
C CYS A 85 -8.99 13.27 -27.07
N TYR A 86 -10.04 12.56 -27.49
CA TYR A 86 -11.40 12.76 -26.98
C TYR A 86 -11.81 11.77 -25.89
N LYS A 87 -10.89 10.90 -25.43
CA LYS A 87 -11.18 9.91 -24.38
C LYS A 87 -11.50 10.63 -23.06
N LYS A 88 -12.64 10.25 -22.47
CA LYS A 88 -13.11 10.69 -21.17
C LYS A 88 -13.34 9.46 -20.30
N PHE A 89 -13.01 9.54 -19.02
CA PHE A 89 -13.14 8.40 -18.12
C PHE A 89 -13.43 8.88 -16.69
N HIS A 90 -13.98 7.99 -15.87
CA HIS A 90 -13.93 8.17 -14.42
C HIS A 90 -12.48 8.01 -13.96
N PHE A 91 -12.08 8.71 -12.90
CA PHE A 91 -10.76 8.55 -12.30
C PHE A 91 -10.44 7.08 -11.98
N ILE A 92 -11.36 6.41 -11.27
CA ILE A 92 -11.21 5.00 -10.88
C ILE A 92 -11.12 4.08 -12.11
N CYS A 93 -11.98 4.29 -13.11
CA CYS A 93 -11.91 3.50 -14.35
C CYS A 93 -10.58 3.69 -15.07
N GLY A 94 -10.06 4.93 -15.13
CA GLY A 94 -8.77 5.20 -15.74
C GLY A 94 -7.63 4.50 -15.01
N MET A 95 -7.59 4.59 -13.67
CA MET A 95 -6.61 3.86 -12.85
C MET A 95 -6.61 2.36 -13.14
N LYS A 96 -7.80 1.73 -13.15
CA LYS A 96 -7.95 0.29 -13.44
C LYS A 96 -7.57 -0.11 -14.87
N ASN A 97 -7.51 0.85 -15.80
CA ASN A 97 -7.22 0.60 -17.21
C ASN A 97 -5.87 1.20 -17.64
N GLY A 98 -4.96 1.45 -16.70
CA GLY A 98 -3.59 1.90 -17.01
C GLY A 98 -3.51 3.33 -17.55
N CYS A 99 -4.40 4.23 -17.12
CA CYS A 99 -4.23 5.67 -17.35
C CYS A 99 -3.18 6.24 -16.39
N LEU A 100 -2.47 7.27 -16.83
CA LEU A 100 -1.50 8.01 -16.02
C LEU A 100 -2.13 9.30 -15.49
N TYR A 101 -1.83 9.66 -14.25
CA TYR A 101 -2.30 10.87 -13.58
C TYR A 101 -1.11 11.65 -13.04
N GLN A 102 -0.71 12.73 -13.68
CA GLN A 102 0.42 13.55 -13.25
C GLN A 102 -0.06 14.57 -12.20
N PHE A 103 0.47 14.46 -10.98
CA PHE A 103 0.04 15.26 -9.82
C PHE A 103 0.79 16.59 -9.66
N ASP A 104 1.70 16.92 -10.55
CA ASP A 104 2.38 18.22 -10.60
C ASP A 104 1.53 19.24 -11.35
N GLU A 105 1.08 18.90 -12.56
CA GLU A 105 0.24 19.77 -13.41
C GLU A 105 -1.25 19.37 -13.42
N MET A 106 -1.63 18.37 -12.61
CA MET A 106 -2.98 17.80 -12.56
C MET A 106 -3.50 17.31 -13.93
N LEU A 107 -2.59 16.72 -14.73
CA LEU A 107 -2.90 16.19 -16.05
C LEU A 107 -3.22 14.70 -16.01
N ALA A 108 -4.20 14.26 -16.78
CA ALA A 108 -4.52 12.85 -16.93
C ALA A 108 -4.29 12.39 -18.37
N PHE A 109 -3.72 11.21 -18.56
CA PHE A 109 -3.44 10.62 -19.87
C PHE A 109 -4.08 9.25 -19.97
N CYS A 110 -4.78 8.99 -21.08
CA CYS A 110 -5.36 7.67 -21.32
C CYS A 110 -4.26 6.62 -21.50
N ASN A 111 -4.63 5.35 -21.43
CA ASN A 111 -3.74 4.21 -21.62
C ASN A 111 -2.92 4.19 -22.92
N ALA A 112 -3.34 4.93 -23.95
CA ALA A 112 -2.62 5.07 -25.21
C ALA A 112 -1.63 6.25 -25.24
N HIS A 113 -1.74 7.19 -24.30
CA HIS A 113 -1.00 8.46 -24.30
C HIS A 113 -0.22 8.70 -23.00
N THR A 114 0.12 7.65 -22.25
CA THR A 114 0.87 7.79 -20.99
C THR A 114 2.28 8.36 -21.22
N GLY A 115 2.84 8.19 -22.42
CA GLY A 115 4.21 8.63 -22.75
C GLY A 115 5.29 7.87 -21.99
N LEU A 116 4.93 6.76 -21.33
CA LEU A 116 5.88 5.96 -20.55
C LEU A 116 6.50 4.88 -21.42
N GLU A 117 7.80 4.64 -21.22
CA GLU A 117 8.54 3.57 -21.89
C GLU A 117 8.00 2.21 -21.45
N LYS A 118 7.51 1.42 -22.41
CA LYS A 118 6.89 0.12 -22.15
C LYS A 118 7.92 -0.98 -22.01
N THR A 119 9.09 -0.78 -22.61
CA THR A 119 10.23 -1.71 -22.49
C THR A 119 10.95 -1.47 -21.16
N ALA A 120 11.43 -2.56 -20.56
CA ALA A 120 12.24 -2.45 -19.36
C ALA A 120 13.59 -1.82 -19.72
N PRO A 121 14.09 -0.83 -18.96
CA PRO A 121 15.43 -0.31 -19.18
C PRO A 121 16.49 -1.37 -18.82
N PRO A 122 17.71 -1.30 -19.38
CA PRO A 122 18.75 -2.32 -19.18
C PRO A 122 19.09 -2.60 -17.71
N GLU A 123 18.95 -1.60 -16.84
CA GLU A 123 19.26 -1.70 -15.41
C GLU A 123 18.10 -2.28 -14.58
N TYR A 124 16.98 -2.61 -15.22
CA TYR A 124 15.84 -3.23 -14.54
C TYR A 124 15.92 -4.76 -14.63
N SER A 125 15.92 -5.41 -13.48
CA SER A 125 15.67 -6.85 -13.36
C SER A 125 14.40 -7.08 -12.54
N SER A 126 13.60 -8.06 -12.93
CA SER A 126 12.44 -8.51 -12.15
C SER A 126 12.81 -9.15 -10.82
N GLU A 127 14.06 -9.60 -10.69
CA GLU A 127 14.62 -10.21 -9.47
C GLU A 127 15.15 -9.15 -8.50
N ASN A 128 15.33 -7.90 -8.96
CA ASN A 128 15.71 -6.80 -8.08
C ASN A 128 14.65 -6.62 -6.98
N THR A 129 15.11 -6.19 -5.81
CA THR A 129 14.24 -5.92 -4.66
C THR A 129 13.88 -4.43 -4.57
N CYS A 130 12.67 -4.16 -4.12
CA CYS A 130 12.21 -2.82 -3.82
C CYS A 130 12.96 -2.29 -2.59
N VAL A 131 13.60 -1.12 -2.69
CA VAL A 131 14.35 -0.52 -1.55
C VAL A 131 13.47 -0.08 -0.37
N ILE A 132 12.14 -0.14 -0.52
CA ILE A 132 11.20 0.23 0.54
C ILE A 132 10.69 -1.01 1.30
N CYS A 133 10.18 -2.02 0.60
CA CYS A 133 9.59 -3.21 1.24
C CYS A 133 10.50 -4.44 1.22
N SER A 134 11.64 -4.37 0.53
CA SER A 134 12.59 -5.48 0.34
C SER A 134 12.01 -6.71 -0.40
N GLU A 135 10.81 -6.61 -0.95
CA GLU A 135 10.22 -7.64 -1.81
C GLU A 135 10.69 -7.50 -3.26
N VAL A 136 10.65 -8.60 -4.01
CA VAL A 136 10.97 -8.61 -5.45
C VAL A 136 10.06 -7.68 -6.24
N LEU A 137 10.62 -7.01 -7.24
CA LEU A 137 9.85 -6.10 -8.10
C LEU A 137 8.95 -6.84 -9.08
N GLY A 138 9.33 -8.04 -9.51
CA GLY A 138 8.57 -8.79 -10.51
C GLY A 138 8.59 -8.13 -11.91
N PRO A 139 7.64 -8.49 -12.80
CA PRO A 139 7.64 -8.01 -14.18
C PRO A 139 7.66 -6.49 -14.28
N TYR A 140 8.36 -5.95 -15.28
CA TYR A 140 8.39 -4.50 -15.49
C TYR A 140 7.01 -3.97 -15.89
N SER A 141 6.56 -2.95 -15.15
CA SER A 141 5.38 -2.16 -15.50
C SER A 141 5.70 -0.69 -15.25
N PRO A 142 5.65 0.18 -16.26
CA PRO A 142 6.08 1.57 -16.12
C PRO A 142 5.19 2.41 -15.18
N LEU A 143 3.96 1.96 -14.91
CA LEU A 143 3.04 2.59 -13.95
C LEU A 143 3.27 2.10 -12.52
N ASP A 144 3.85 0.91 -12.35
CA ASP A 144 4.02 0.25 -11.05
C ASP A 144 5.48 0.23 -10.57
N ARG A 145 6.40 0.79 -11.36
CA ARG A 145 7.83 0.89 -11.04
C ARG A 145 8.30 2.34 -11.06
N ILE A 146 9.00 2.73 -10.00
CA ILE A 146 9.65 4.03 -9.87
C ILE A 146 11.14 3.80 -9.68
N GLN A 147 11.94 4.44 -10.54
CA GLN A 147 13.38 4.51 -10.39
C GLN A 147 13.74 5.72 -9.52
N ALA A 148 14.65 5.53 -8.57
CA ALA A 148 15.31 6.64 -7.90
C ALA A 148 16.24 7.33 -8.90
N HIS A 149 16.07 8.64 -9.10
CA HIS A 149 16.93 9.43 -9.97
C HIS A 149 18.07 10.02 -9.16
N CYS A 150 18.96 9.17 -8.69
CA CYS A 150 20.18 9.56 -7.98
C CYS A 150 21.38 8.79 -8.54
N GLN A 151 22.59 9.07 -8.03
CA GLN A 151 23.80 8.37 -8.46
C GLN A 151 23.73 6.85 -8.24
N LEU A 152 22.86 6.40 -7.34
CA LEU A 152 22.53 5.00 -7.14
C LEU A 152 21.25 4.67 -7.90
N ILE A 153 21.35 3.75 -8.87
CA ILE A 153 20.18 3.23 -9.58
C ILE A 153 19.45 2.26 -8.64
N ALA A 154 18.28 2.67 -8.16
CA ALA A 154 17.43 1.86 -7.31
C ALA A 154 15.98 1.91 -7.76
N TRP A 155 15.23 0.87 -7.43
CA TRP A 155 13.87 0.68 -7.91
C TRP A 155 12.90 0.46 -6.75
N MET A 156 11.66 0.92 -6.95
CA MET A 156 10.60 0.86 -5.96
C MET A 156 9.26 0.52 -6.62
N HIS A 157 8.39 -0.17 -5.88
CA HIS A 157 6.98 -0.25 -6.25
C HIS A 157 6.33 1.12 -6.15
N THR A 158 5.54 1.51 -7.16
CA THR A 158 4.77 2.77 -7.10
C THR A 158 3.90 2.83 -5.85
N ASP A 159 3.29 1.72 -5.45
CA ASP A 159 2.47 1.62 -4.25
C ASP A 159 3.24 1.81 -2.93
N CYS A 160 4.51 1.38 -2.90
CA CYS A 160 5.41 1.68 -1.80
C CYS A 160 5.70 3.18 -1.73
N VAL A 161 6.02 3.80 -2.88
CA VAL A 161 6.28 5.25 -2.95
C VAL A 161 5.02 6.07 -2.61
N ARG A 162 3.82 5.63 -3.01
CA ARG A 162 2.54 6.28 -2.63
C ARG A 162 2.37 6.34 -1.12
N ARG A 163 2.56 5.23 -0.42
CA ARG A 163 2.46 5.19 1.05
C ARG A 163 3.52 6.05 1.70
N PHE A 164 4.76 6.01 1.19
CA PHE A 164 5.84 6.85 1.69
C PHE A 164 5.50 8.35 1.52
N ALA A 165 5.04 8.75 0.34
CA ALA A 165 4.66 10.12 0.02
C ALA A 165 3.54 10.65 0.91
N LEU A 166 2.48 9.86 1.12
CA LEU A 166 1.37 10.24 1.98
C LEU A 166 1.82 10.53 3.43
N ASN A 167 2.74 9.71 3.97
CA ASN A 167 3.26 9.91 5.32
C ASN A 167 4.22 11.10 5.42
N ALA A 168 5.02 11.34 4.38
CA ALA A 168 6.10 12.32 4.41
C ALA A 168 5.63 13.76 4.16
N GLY A 169 4.59 13.99 3.37
CA GLY A 169 4.07 15.36 3.11
C GLY A 169 5.14 16.33 2.61
N TYR A 170 5.31 17.47 3.30
CA TYR A 170 6.38 18.46 3.00
C TYR A 170 7.79 17.87 3.12
N GLY A 171 7.98 16.85 3.97
CA GLY A 171 9.26 16.15 4.16
C GLY A 171 9.63 15.19 3.04
N PHE A 172 8.78 15.00 2.02
CA PHE A 172 9.03 14.03 0.96
C PHE A 172 10.26 14.39 0.10
N LYS A 173 11.27 13.52 0.16
CA LYS A 173 12.57 13.62 -0.52
C LYS A 173 13.00 12.25 -0.99
N CYS A 174 14.00 12.19 -1.88
CA CYS A 174 14.61 10.91 -2.25
C CYS A 174 15.18 10.18 -1.02
N LEU A 175 14.87 8.89 -0.87
CA LEU A 175 15.35 8.05 0.23
C LEU A 175 16.87 7.86 0.23
N LEU A 176 17.50 7.94 -0.95
CA LEU A 176 18.92 7.64 -1.12
C LEU A 176 19.79 8.90 -1.06
N CYS A 177 19.40 9.97 -1.76
CA CYS A 177 20.22 11.18 -1.87
C CYS A 177 19.62 12.42 -1.20
N ARG A 178 18.42 12.33 -0.62
CA ARG A 178 17.68 13.42 0.04
C ARG A 178 17.38 14.66 -0.82
N LYS A 179 17.60 14.60 -2.14
CA LYS A 179 17.21 15.68 -3.06
C LYS A 179 15.67 15.79 -3.18
N THR A 180 15.20 17.02 -3.35
CA THR A 180 13.78 17.40 -3.41
C THR A 180 13.18 17.29 -4.82
N ASP A 181 14.01 17.30 -5.87
CA ASP A 181 13.62 17.11 -7.27
C ASP A 181 12.87 15.79 -7.50
N PHE A 182 13.17 14.76 -6.71
CA PHE A 182 12.45 13.48 -6.69
C PHE A 182 10.93 13.63 -6.53
N ARG A 183 10.45 14.67 -5.83
CA ARG A 183 9.03 14.99 -5.70
C ARG A 183 8.37 15.14 -7.07
N SER A 184 8.97 15.95 -7.95
CA SER A 184 8.44 16.20 -9.28
C SER A 184 8.41 14.93 -10.14
N ILE A 185 9.42 14.06 -9.99
CA ILE A 185 9.53 12.80 -10.73
C ILE A 185 8.39 11.85 -10.35
N VAL A 186 8.15 11.66 -9.04
CA VAL A 186 7.09 10.76 -8.60
C VAL A 186 5.70 11.31 -8.90
N GLN A 187 5.53 12.64 -8.84
CA GLN A 187 4.27 13.30 -9.23
C GLN A 187 3.94 13.07 -10.70
N LYS A 188 4.92 13.21 -11.60
CA LYS A 188 4.78 12.88 -13.04
C LYS A 188 4.54 11.39 -13.32
N LYS A 189 4.85 10.52 -12.36
CA LYS A 189 4.66 9.06 -12.43
C LYS A 189 3.37 8.57 -11.75
N GLY A 190 2.51 9.45 -11.25
CA GLY A 190 1.24 9.02 -10.64
C GLY A 190 1.25 8.82 -9.14
N VAL A 191 2.16 9.50 -8.44
CA VAL A 191 2.19 9.55 -6.98
C VAL A 191 1.80 10.93 -6.48
N PHE A 192 0.72 10.99 -5.71
CA PHE A 192 0.35 12.19 -4.98
C PHE A 192 1.28 12.40 -3.79
N VAL A 193 1.79 13.61 -3.63
CA VAL A 193 2.51 14.04 -2.43
C VAL A 193 1.71 15.17 -1.80
N PRO A 194 1.14 14.99 -0.61
CA PRO A 194 0.28 15.99 -0.02
C PRO A 194 1.08 17.22 0.41
N GLN A 195 0.42 18.38 0.43
CA GLN A 195 0.96 19.63 0.96
C GLN A 195 0.49 19.78 2.40
N ARG A 196 1.10 19.00 3.28
CA ARG A 196 0.82 19.01 4.71
C ARG A 196 2.05 18.57 5.48
N GLU A 197 2.03 18.82 6.78
CA GLU A 197 3.03 18.28 7.68
C GLU A 197 3.08 16.75 7.64
N THR A 198 4.21 16.19 8.06
CA THR A 198 4.36 14.75 8.17
C THR A 198 3.23 14.16 9.02
N GLU A 199 2.82 12.92 8.74
CA GLU A 199 1.80 12.23 9.54
C GLU A 199 2.13 12.20 11.04
N TRP A 200 3.42 12.14 11.36
CA TRP A 200 3.90 12.20 12.73
C TRP A 200 3.54 13.54 13.42
N ILE A 201 3.82 14.67 12.78
CA ILE A 201 3.49 16.01 13.34
C ILE A 201 1.98 16.14 13.51
N ILE A 202 1.20 15.72 12.52
CA ILE A 202 -0.26 15.76 12.59
C ILE A 202 -0.77 14.91 13.76
N SER A 203 -0.27 13.67 13.88
CA SER A 203 -0.67 12.77 14.97
C SER A 203 -0.33 13.35 16.35
N GLN A 204 0.78 14.07 16.49
CA GLN A 204 1.15 14.74 17.76
C GLN A 204 0.18 15.88 18.08
N CYS A 205 -0.15 16.73 17.09
CA CYS A 205 -1.10 17.83 17.26
C CYS A 205 -2.52 17.36 17.56
N GLU A 206 -2.92 16.17 17.09
CA GLU A 206 -4.22 15.54 17.34
C GLU A 206 -4.28 14.74 18.66
N GLY A 207 -3.25 14.83 19.52
CA GLY A 207 -3.21 14.14 20.81
C GLY A 207 -2.85 12.65 20.71
N GLY A 208 -2.35 12.18 19.57
CA GLY A 208 -1.68 10.89 19.44
C GLY A 208 -0.35 10.89 20.20
N SER A 209 0.02 9.72 20.74
CA SER A 209 1.11 9.51 21.70
C SER A 209 2.34 10.42 21.52
N GLN A 210 2.73 11.07 22.63
CA GLN A 210 3.97 11.82 22.79
C GLN A 210 5.17 10.86 22.76
N ASP A 211 5.77 10.68 21.57
CA ASP A 211 7.21 10.48 21.30
C ASP A 211 7.38 9.77 19.92
N PRO A 212 8.02 10.37 18.90
CA PRO A 212 8.33 9.73 17.61
C PRO A 212 9.11 8.41 17.71
N SER A 213 9.84 8.20 18.80
CA SER A 213 10.65 7.00 19.04
C SER A 213 9.87 5.86 19.72
N SER A 214 8.70 6.16 20.29
CA SER A 214 7.86 5.14 20.90
C SER A 214 7.21 4.27 19.80
N ALA A 215 7.57 2.98 19.80
CA ALA A 215 6.96 2.02 18.90
C ALA A 215 5.44 2.03 19.10
N PRO A 216 4.61 2.05 18.04
CA PRO A 216 3.20 1.74 18.24
C PRO A 216 3.13 0.37 18.90
N LEU A 217 2.49 0.27 20.06
CA LEU A 217 2.37 -1.00 20.76
C LEU A 217 1.66 -1.99 19.82
N LEU A 218 2.29 -3.14 19.58
CA LEU A 218 1.77 -4.21 18.71
C LEU A 218 1.57 -5.48 19.52
N CYS A 219 0.55 -6.25 19.18
CA CYS A 219 0.33 -7.59 19.71
C CYS A 219 1.44 -8.55 19.24
N GLY A 220 2.18 -9.09 20.22
CA GLY A 220 3.28 -10.03 20.02
C GLY A 220 2.89 -11.50 19.83
N ALA A 221 1.59 -11.81 19.73
CA ALA A 221 1.12 -13.16 19.42
C ALA A 221 1.65 -13.65 18.07
N LYS A 222 2.04 -14.93 17.93
CA LYS A 222 2.40 -15.50 16.61
C LYS A 222 1.27 -15.30 15.60
N VAL A 223 0.04 -15.62 16.00
CA VAL A 223 -1.18 -15.36 15.21
C VAL A 223 -2.10 -14.42 15.99
N CYS A 224 -2.25 -13.19 15.50
CA CYS A 224 -3.16 -12.21 16.11
C CYS A 224 -4.60 -12.49 15.69
N ARG A 225 -5.47 -12.77 16.67
CA ARG A 225 -6.90 -13.03 16.47
C ARG A 225 -7.79 -11.80 16.70
N PHE A 226 -7.20 -10.68 17.09
CA PHE A 226 -7.96 -9.45 17.31
C PHE A 226 -8.51 -8.90 15.98
N PRO A 227 -9.82 -8.62 15.87
CA PRO A 227 -10.44 -8.15 14.62
C PRO A 227 -9.86 -6.83 14.10
N GLY A 228 -9.36 -5.97 14.98
CA GLY A 228 -8.72 -4.68 14.63
C GLY A 228 -7.27 -4.80 14.15
N GLY A 229 -6.73 -6.01 14.01
CA GLY A 229 -5.35 -6.25 13.64
C GLY A 229 -4.38 -6.12 14.82
N ARG A 230 -3.07 -6.10 14.55
CA ARG A 230 -2.03 -6.18 15.60
C ARG A 230 -1.81 -4.89 16.39
N LYS A 231 -2.26 -3.73 15.88
CA LYS A 231 -1.98 -2.43 16.50
C LYS A 231 -2.92 -2.21 17.68
N PHE A 232 -2.37 -1.93 18.86
CA PHE A 232 -3.18 -1.38 19.95
C PHE A 232 -3.63 0.04 19.57
N LEU A 233 -4.94 0.24 19.44
CA LEU A 233 -5.55 1.56 19.25
C LEU A 233 -5.71 2.25 20.61
N LEU A 234 -5.93 3.58 20.62
CA LEU A 234 -6.31 4.28 21.85
C LEU A 234 -7.48 3.54 22.50
N ASN A 235 -7.36 3.24 23.80
CA ASN A 235 -8.33 2.49 24.62
C ASN A 235 -8.41 0.98 24.37
N THR A 236 -7.48 0.37 23.63
CA THR A 236 -7.41 -1.10 23.52
C THR A 236 -6.77 -1.68 24.78
N THR A 237 -7.49 -2.56 25.49
CA THR A 237 -6.98 -3.22 26.70
C THR A 237 -5.83 -4.17 26.35
N ILE A 238 -4.74 -4.09 27.11
CA ILE A 238 -3.67 -5.09 27.07
C ILE A 238 -4.14 -6.30 27.90
N GLY A 239 -4.08 -7.49 27.31
CA GLY A 239 -4.42 -8.72 28.02
C GLY A 239 -3.29 -9.11 28.97
N GLU A 240 -2.13 -9.43 28.41
CA GLU A 240 -0.92 -9.80 29.16
C GLU A 240 0.32 -9.24 28.47
N THR A 241 1.42 -9.09 29.21
CA THR A 241 2.73 -8.73 28.66
C THR A 241 3.77 -9.74 29.09
N CYS A 242 4.50 -10.31 28.12
CA CYS A 242 5.51 -11.33 28.40
C CYS A 242 6.57 -10.75 29.34
N HIS A 243 6.79 -11.38 30.49
CA HIS A 243 7.76 -10.90 31.48
C HIS A 243 9.20 -10.90 30.95
N SER A 244 9.54 -11.83 30.04
CA SER A 244 10.91 -11.98 29.52
C SER A 244 11.24 -11.02 28.38
N CYS A 245 10.30 -10.80 27.43
CA CYS A 245 10.56 -10.00 26.22
C CYS A 245 9.69 -8.75 26.10
N ASN A 246 8.87 -8.45 27.11
CA ASN A 246 7.97 -7.30 27.18
C ASN A 246 7.02 -7.12 25.98
N ARG A 247 6.74 -8.21 25.25
CA ARG A 247 5.73 -8.20 24.19
C ARG A 247 4.33 -8.24 24.80
N SER A 248 3.54 -7.20 24.54
CA SER A 248 2.14 -7.14 24.93
C SER A 248 1.27 -7.96 23.97
N VAL A 249 0.21 -8.57 24.49
CA VAL A 249 -0.70 -9.47 23.76
C VAL A 249 -2.14 -9.05 24.04
N HIS A 250 -2.99 -9.03 23.01
CA HIS A 250 -4.43 -8.76 23.18
C HIS A 250 -5.09 -9.82 24.08
N PRO A 251 -6.14 -9.50 24.85
CA PRO A 251 -6.85 -10.43 25.72
C PRO A 251 -7.23 -11.75 25.02
N GLU A 252 -7.75 -11.68 23.79
CA GLU A 252 -8.18 -12.85 23.01
C GLU A 252 -7.01 -13.67 22.45
N CYS A 253 -5.80 -13.10 22.47
CA CYS A 253 -4.59 -13.72 21.96
C CYS A 253 -3.75 -14.37 23.06
N VAL A 254 -3.93 -14.00 24.34
CA VAL A 254 -3.11 -14.47 25.48
C VAL A 254 -3.03 -15.99 25.52
N ARG A 255 -4.19 -16.67 25.47
CA ARG A 255 -4.32 -18.13 25.56
C ARG A 255 -3.49 -18.90 24.53
N TYR A 256 -3.18 -18.28 23.39
CA TYR A 256 -2.48 -18.92 22.28
C TYR A 256 -1.05 -18.39 22.09
N SER A 257 -0.58 -17.55 23.01
CA SER A 257 0.69 -16.83 22.87
C SER A 257 1.69 -17.13 23.97
N GLY A 258 1.31 -17.85 25.02
CA GLY A 258 2.17 -18.18 26.15
C GLY A 258 1.45 -18.91 27.26
N VAL A 259 2.12 -19.09 28.39
CA VAL A 259 1.55 -19.69 29.61
C VAL A 259 1.76 -18.76 30.80
N GLN A 260 1.00 -19.01 31.87
CA GLN A 260 1.23 -18.42 33.18
C GLN A 260 2.19 -19.33 33.97
N LYS A 261 3.30 -18.76 34.45
CA LYS A 261 4.28 -19.44 35.30
C LYS A 261 4.65 -18.50 36.44
N ASP A 262 4.47 -18.95 37.68
CA ASP A 262 4.76 -18.16 38.89
C ASP A 262 4.10 -16.76 38.86
N ASP A 263 2.80 -16.71 38.52
CA ASP A 263 2.00 -15.49 38.33
C ASP A 263 2.53 -14.49 37.27
N LYS A 264 3.37 -14.97 36.34
CA LYS A 264 3.90 -14.20 35.23
C LYS A 264 3.56 -14.86 33.90
N PHE A 265 3.06 -14.06 32.95
CA PHE A 265 2.89 -14.51 31.58
C PHE A 265 4.24 -14.58 30.86
N ILE A 266 4.56 -15.75 30.29
CA ILE A 266 5.75 -15.97 29.44
C ILE A 266 5.27 -16.43 28.07
N CYS A 267 5.66 -15.73 27.01
CA CYS A 267 5.28 -16.12 25.65
C CYS A 267 5.98 -17.40 25.21
N PHE A 268 5.40 -18.16 24.28
CA PHE A 268 5.99 -19.40 23.78
C PHE A 268 7.38 -19.22 23.14
N ASP A 269 7.70 -18.02 22.61
CA ASP A 269 9.05 -17.71 22.11
C ASP A 269 10.09 -17.53 23.22
N CYS A 270 9.67 -17.32 24.47
CA CYS A 270 10.55 -17.11 25.63
C CYS A 270 10.46 -18.25 26.65
N HIS A 271 9.51 -19.15 26.46
CA HIS A 271 9.36 -20.36 27.22
C HIS A 271 9.84 -21.49 26.33
N ASP A 272 11.17 -21.60 26.15
CA ASP A 272 11.84 -22.66 25.37
C ASP A 272 11.47 -24.06 25.91
N GLU A 273 10.28 -24.53 25.59
CA GLU A 273 9.83 -25.91 25.67
C GLU A 273 9.13 -26.20 24.34
N ASP A 274 9.71 -27.17 23.62
CA ASP A 274 9.28 -27.63 22.31
C ASP A 274 7.77 -27.85 22.26
N ILE A 275 7.12 -27.26 21.26
CA ILE A 275 5.74 -27.58 20.92
C ILE A 275 5.72 -29.06 20.52
N GLU A 276 4.95 -29.90 21.25
CA GLU A 276 4.68 -31.28 20.85
C GLU A 276 4.23 -31.31 19.39
N ILE A 277 5.08 -31.90 18.55
CA ILE A 277 4.79 -32.18 17.14
C ILE A 277 3.70 -33.24 17.13
N ILE A 278 2.53 -32.91 16.57
CA ILE A 278 1.51 -33.91 16.26
C ILE A 278 2.15 -34.92 15.29
N GLU A 279 2.19 -36.20 15.68
CA GLU A 279 2.85 -37.24 14.90
C GLU A 279 2.36 -37.27 13.43
N PRO A 280 3.27 -37.43 12.45
CA PRO A 280 2.91 -37.52 11.05
C PRO A 280 2.17 -38.82 10.77
N VAL A 281 1.04 -38.72 10.07
CA VAL A 281 0.35 -39.88 9.46
C VAL A 281 1.19 -40.35 8.28
N GLU A 282 1.63 -41.61 8.31
CA GLU A 282 2.36 -42.25 7.21
C GLU A 282 1.52 -42.28 5.93
N VAL A 283 2.06 -41.74 4.84
CA VAL A 283 1.53 -41.93 3.48
C VAL A 283 2.63 -42.61 2.67
N GLU A 284 2.37 -43.86 2.27
CA GLU A 284 3.30 -44.69 1.51
C GLU A 284 3.68 -44.07 0.15
N GLU A 285 4.98 -44.07 -0.13
CA GLU A 285 5.60 -43.61 -1.37
C GLU A 285 5.31 -44.54 -2.56
N LYS A 286 4.44 -44.15 -3.50
CA LYS A 286 4.55 -44.58 -4.91
C LYS A 286 3.99 -43.52 -5.87
N ASN A 287 4.90 -42.89 -6.64
CA ASN A 287 4.83 -42.68 -8.10
C ASN A 287 5.70 -41.47 -8.52
N GLN A 288 6.87 -41.74 -9.09
CA GLN A 288 7.75 -40.76 -9.76
C GLN A 288 8.05 -41.27 -11.18
N ASP A 289 7.88 -40.43 -12.21
CA ASP A 289 8.37 -40.70 -13.57
C ASP A 289 9.32 -39.59 -14.04
N ILE A 290 10.39 -40.00 -14.74
CA ILE A 290 11.46 -39.13 -15.25
C ILE A 290 11.30 -38.97 -16.77
N VAL A 291 11.28 -37.72 -17.27
CA VAL A 291 11.30 -37.44 -18.71
C VAL A 291 12.63 -36.80 -19.08
N MET A 292 13.28 -37.37 -20.10
CA MET A 292 14.54 -36.86 -20.66
C MET A 292 14.25 -35.87 -21.80
N THR A 293 14.89 -34.70 -21.77
CA THR A 293 15.01 -33.79 -22.92
C THR A 293 16.45 -33.33 -23.02
N ASP A 294 16.97 -33.18 -24.25
CA ASP A 294 18.39 -32.94 -24.53
C ASP A 294 18.97 -31.77 -23.71
N GLY A 295 19.72 -32.13 -22.66
CA GLY A 295 20.48 -31.22 -21.82
C GLY A 295 20.45 -31.50 -20.31
N ALA A 296 19.37 -32.07 -19.74
CA ALA A 296 19.30 -32.51 -18.33
C ALA A 296 17.98 -33.26 -18.01
N PRO A 297 17.97 -34.21 -17.03
CA PRO A 297 16.73 -34.89 -16.62
C PRO A 297 15.79 -33.93 -15.88
N LEU A 298 14.54 -33.82 -16.34
CA LEU A 298 13.47 -33.08 -15.67
C LEU A 298 12.60 -34.05 -14.87
N LYS A 299 12.52 -33.84 -13.55
CA LYS A 299 11.52 -34.50 -12.68
C LYS A 299 10.17 -33.83 -12.91
N LYS A 300 9.19 -34.57 -13.44
CA LYS A 300 7.81 -34.07 -13.59
C LYS A 300 6.98 -34.53 -12.39
N TYR A 301 6.58 -33.59 -11.54
CA TYR A 301 5.53 -33.84 -10.55
C TYR A 301 4.18 -33.72 -11.26
N LEU A 302 3.48 -34.84 -11.43
CA LEU A 302 2.04 -34.84 -11.72
C LEU A 302 1.31 -34.55 -10.41
N GLY A 303 1.17 -33.27 -10.07
CA GLY A 303 0.20 -32.85 -9.08
C GLY A 303 -1.19 -32.90 -9.70
N ASP A 304 -1.93 -33.98 -9.42
CA ASP A 304 -3.35 -34.03 -9.71
C ASP A 304 -4.05 -32.82 -9.07
N VAL A 305 -4.68 -32.03 -9.93
CA VAL A 305 -5.55 -30.93 -9.53
C VAL A 305 -6.83 -31.54 -8.99
N TYR A 306 -6.92 -31.69 -7.67
CA TYR A 306 -8.21 -31.79 -6.98
C TYR A 306 -8.45 -30.55 -6.12
N ALA A 307 -9.51 -29.85 -6.50
CA ALA A 307 -9.97 -28.60 -5.96
C ALA A 307 -10.44 -28.74 -4.51
N GLY A 308 -10.02 -27.78 -3.67
CA GLY A 308 -10.75 -27.44 -2.44
C GLY A 308 -9.89 -27.13 -1.22
N ARG A 309 -9.77 -25.82 -0.93
CA ARG A 309 -9.46 -25.18 0.37
C ARG A 309 -7.97 -24.95 0.73
N LYS A 310 -7.62 -23.65 0.67
CA LYS A 310 -6.67 -22.82 1.45
C LYS A 310 -5.32 -23.44 1.88
N ASN A 311 -4.26 -23.02 1.18
CA ASN A 311 -2.86 -23.31 1.50
C ASN A 311 -2.31 -22.43 2.63
N TYR A 312 -1.66 -23.06 3.61
CA TYR A 312 -0.55 -22.49 4.39
C TYR A 312 0.75 -23.06 3.81
N VAL A 313 1.80 -22.25 3.68
CA VAL A 313 3.16 -22.68 3.32
C VAL A 313 4.02 -22.59 4.58
N ALA A 314 4.65 -23.70 4.96
CA ALA A 314 5.69 -23.77 5.97
C ALA A 314 7.06 -23.67 5.27
N ASP A 315 7.91 -22.75 5.69
CA ASP A 315 9.29 -22.63 5.22
C ASP A 315 10.23 -23.36 6.19
N GLU A 316 10.91 -24.39 5.69
CA GLU A 316 12.00 -25.11 6.37
C GLU A 316 13.28 -24.25 6.51
N LEU A 317 14.09 -24.66 7.50
CA LEU A 317 15.18 -23.96 8.17
C LEU A 317 16.47 -23.80 7.36
N LEU A 318 17.14 -22.65 7.52
CA LEU A 318 18.60 -22.52 7.41
C LEU A 318 19.14 -21.61 8.54
N PRO A 319 20.26 -21.96 9.19
CA PRO A 319 20.78 -21.26 10.36
C PRO A 319 21.66 -20.05 9.97
N ASN A 320 21.58 -18.99 10.79
CA ASN A 320 22.42 -17.78 10.78
C ASN A 320 22.07 -16.59 9.86
N PHE A 321 20.81 -16.17 9.81
CA PHE A 321 20.49 -14.79 9.40
C PHE A 321 19.25 -14.23 10.12
N TYR A 322 19.45 -13.19 10.95
CA TYR A 322 18.36 -12.41 11.55
C TYR A 322 17.94 -11.30 10.58
N GLY A 323 16.89 -11.58 9.80
CA GLY A 323 16.09 -10.57 9.09
C GLY A 323 14.60 -10.86 9.31
N PRO A 324 13.75 -9.85 9.57
CA PRO A 324 12.33 -10.10 9.79
C PRO A 324 11.66 -10.50 8.47
N ARG A 325 11.17 -11.74 8.40
CA ARG A 325 10.28 -12.22 7.34
C ARG A 325 8.82 -11.92 7.69
N CYS A 326 8.07 -11.55 6.66
CA CYS A 326 6.61 -11.40 6.60
C CYS A 326 6.01 -10.23 7.42
N ALA A 327 6.03 -9.04 6.83
CA ALA A 327 5.23 -7.90 7.29
C ALA A 327 3.99 -7.72 6.40
N ASP A 328 2.86 -8.32 6.78
CA ASP A 328 1.56 -7.82 6.36
C ASP A 328 1.41 -6.37 6.85
N ALA A 329 1.22 -5.46 5.90
CA ALA A 329 1.16 -4.00 6.12
C ALA A 329 2.39 -3.43 6.84
N GLY A 330 3.52 -3.38 6.14
CA GLY A 330 4.70 -2.61 6.52
C GLY A 330 4.34 -1.15 6.83
N LYS A 331 4.17 -0.84 8.11
CA LYS A 331 4.40 0.51 8.63
C LYS A 331 5.88 0.82 8.39
N PHE A 332 6.10 1.80 7.54
CA PHE A 332 7.41 2.35 7.25
C PHE A 332 8.12 2.75 8.54
N ARG A 333 9.18 2.03 8.90
CA ARG A 333 10.21 2.49 9.83
C ARG A 333 11.43 2.88 9.02
N LEU A 334 11.52 4.16 8.69
CA LEU A 334 12.82 4.78 8.43
C LEU A 334 13.31 5.26 9.79
N ASN A 335 14.37 4.64 10.30
CA ASN A 335 15.08 5.16 11.47
C ASN A 335 15.66 6.53 11.09
N TYR A 336 14.94 7.60 11.41
CA TYR A 336 15.47 8.96 11.38
C TYR A 336 16.41 9.11 12.58
N PHE A 337 17.68 8.80 12.39
CA PHE A 337 18.71 9.35 13.27
C PHE A 337 18.84 10.84 12.92
N PHE A 338 18.17 11.68 13.72
CA PHE A 338 18.54 13.08 13.86
C PHE A 338 19.89 13.10 14.59
N ASN A 339 21.00 13.18 13.85
CA ASN A 339 22.17 13.80 14.43
C ASN A 339 22.01 15.30 14.26
N SER A 340 21.63 15.94 15.37
CA SER A 340 21.95 17.32 15.66
C SER A 340 23.45 17.55 15.50
N HIS A 341 23.82 18.27 14.44
CA HIS A 341 24.77 19.40 14.37
C HIS A 341 25.29 19.58 12.94
#